data_AF-A0A1Q7WFT5-F1
#
_entry.id   AF-A0A1Q7WFT5-F1
#
_cell.length_a   1.000
_cell.length_b   1.000
_cell.length_c   1.000
_cell.angle_alpha   90.00
_cell.angle_beta   90.00
_cell.angle_gamma   90.00
#
_symmetry.space_group_name_H-M   'P 1'
#
loop_
_entity.id
_entity.type
_entity.pdbx_description
1 polymer ?
#
loop_
_entity_poly.entity_id
_entity_poly.type
_entity_poly.pdbx_seq_one_letter_code
_entity_poly.pdbx_strand_id
1 'polypeptide(L)'
;MWRERVLDWFTGFDVLIAPVVARPAPVAGWGTDAGYLRAYLAGARGIPYTQPWNLAGLPALSLPLGGTPRRPGAVQLVATDEETVLRAAATLERLAQSAPVPSNALVRPVPGGPAKA
;
A
#
# COMPACT_ATOMS: atom_id res chain seq x y z
N MET A 1 22.66 10.65 0.20
CA MET A 1 21.96 11.34 1.32
C MET A 1 20.65 10.67 1.78
N TRP A 2 19.60 10.48 0.95
CA TRP A 2 18.36 9.79 1.40
C TRP A 2 18.57 8.28 1.63
N ARG A 3 19.00 7.55 0.60
CA ARG A 3 19.25 6.09 0.69
C ARG A 3 20.20 5.74 1.83
N GLU A 4 21.32 6.45 1.98
CA GLU A 4 22.28 6.25 3.07
C GLU A 4 21.63 6.35 4.45
N ARG A 5 20.80 7.39 4.69
CA ARG A 5 20.08 7.54 5.96
C ARG A 5 19.10 6.39 6.23
N VAL A 6 18.45 5.89 5.18
CA VAL A 6 17.56 4.74 5.31
C VAL A 6 18.37 3.48 5.64
N LEU A 7 19.47 3.22 4.93
CA LEU A 7 20.34 2.07 5.21
C LEU A 7 20.95 2.12 6.61
N ASP A 8 21.36 3.30 7.07
CA ASP A 8 21.83 3.51 8.45
C ASP A 8 20.74 3.18 9.48
N TRP A 9 19.48 3.58 9.25
CA TRP A 9 18.37 3.20 10.13
C TRP A 9 18.13 1.68 10.17
N PHE A 10 18.26 0.99 9.02
CA PHE A 10 18.14 -0.48 8.93
C PHE A 10 19.29 -1.23 9.62
N THR A 11 20.34 -0.56 10.10
CA THR A 11 21.36 -1.23 10.94
C THR A 11 20.79 -1.73 12.27
N GLY A 12 19.68 -1.15 12.74
CA GLY A 12 19.00 -1.55 13.97
C GLY A 12 17.78 -2.46 13.78
N PHE A 13 17.35 -2.73 12.55
CA PHE A 13 16.11 -3.44 12.26
C PHE A 13 16.20 -4.20 10.94
N ASP A 14 15.71 -5.45 10.90
CA ASP A 14 15.70 -6.24 9.66
C ASP A 14 14.55 -5.85 8.72
N VAL A 15 13.39 -5.48 9.28
CA VAL A 15 12.16 -5.20 8.54
C VAL A 15 11.43 -4.01 9.15
N LEU A 16 11.01 -3.08 8.30
CA LEU A 16 10.03 -2.05 8.65
C LEU A 16 8.63 -2.53 8.26
N ILE A 17 7.68 -2.38 9.18
CA ILE A 17 6.26 -2.62 8.94
C ILE A 17 5.52 -1.28 9.06
N ALA A 18 4.75 -0.92 8.03
CA ALA A 18 3.96 0.31 8.01
C ALA A 18 2.62 0.07 7.30
N PRO A 19 1.59 0.92 7.46
CA PRO A 19 0.40 0.85 6.59
C PRO A 19 0.78 1.08 5.12
N VAL A 20 0.17 0.36 4.17
CA VAL A 20 0.36 0.65 2.73
C VAL A 20 -0.27 1.99 2.36
N VAL A 21 -1.48 2.23 2.87
CA VAL A 21 -2.26 3.45 2.65
C VAL A 21 -2.74 4.03 3.98
N ALA A 22 -2.76 5.36 4.09
CA ALA A 22 -3.19 6.06 5.30
C ALA A 22 -4.72 6.15 5.41
N ARG A 23 -5.43 5.98 4.29
CA ARG A 23 -6.89 6.03 4.23
C ARG A 23 -7.42 4.93 3.30
N PRO A 24 -8.61 4.39 3.59
CA PRO A 24 -9.26 3.47 2.67
C PRO A 24 -9.51 4.10 1.29
N ALA A 25 -9.63 3.25 0.27
CA ALA A 25 -9.94 3.70 -1.08
C ALA A 25 -11.23 4.56 -1.12
N PRO A 26 -11.21 5.70 -1.83
CA PRO A 26 -12.41 6.50 -2.02
C PRO A 26 -13.39 5.79 -2.96
N VAL A 27 -14.62 6.30 -3.02
CA VAL A 27 -15.60 5.83 -4.00
C VAL A 27 -15.15 6.15 -5.43
N ALA A 28 -15.57 5.32 -6.39
CA ALA A 28 -15.30 5.58 -7.80
C ALA A 28 -15.86 6.95 -8.23
N GLY A 29 -15.13 7.66 -9.10
CA GLY A 29 -15.45 9.02 -9.53
C GLY A 29 -15.03 10.12 -8.55
N TRP A 30 -14.47 9.77 -7.39
CA TRP A 30 -13.96 10.78 -6.48
C TRP A 30 -12.84 11.61 -7.12
N GLY A 31 -12.92 12.94 -6.98
CA GLY A 31 -11.89 13.88 -7.44
C GLY A 31 -11.96 14.25 -8.92
N THR A 32 -12.91 13.73 -9.71
CA THR A 32 -13.06 14.07 -11.13
C THR A 32 -13.32 15.56 -11.35
N ASP A 33 -14.11 16.17 -10.47
CA ASP A 33 -14.50 17.59 -10.61
C ASP A 33 -13.62 18.53 -9.79
N ALA A 34 -12.63 18.00 -9.06
CA ALA A 34 -11.81 18.77 -8.13
C ALA A 34 -10.67 19.54 -8.81
N GLY A 35 -10.40 19.27 -10.09
CA GLY A 35 -9.23 19.76 -10.81
C GLY A 35 -7.95 19.02 -10.39
N TYR A 36 -6.96 18.98 -11.31
CA TYR A 36 -5.77 18.12 -11.18
C TYR A 36 -5.02 18.31 -9.86
N LEU A 37 -4.65 19.54 -9.50
CA LEU A 37 -3.80 19.79 -8.33
C LEU A 37 -4.47 19.35 -7.02
N ARG A 38 -5.77 19.60 -6.86
CA ARG A 38 -6.50 19.21 -5.65
C ARG A 38 -6.64 17.68 -5.56
N ALA A 39 -6.97 17.03 -6.68
CA ALA A 39 -7.05 15.57 -6.75
C ALA A 39 -5.69 14.93 -6.44
N TYR A 40 -4.59 15.46 -7.02
CA TYR A 40 -3.23 14.99 -6.78
C TYR A 40 -2.82 15.11 -5.30
N LEU A 41 -2.97 16.30 -4.70
CA LEU A 41 -2.58 16.52 -3.30
C LEU A 41 -3.40 15.67 -2.33
N ALA A 42 -4.68 15.48 -2.62
CA ALA A 42 -5.54 14.65 -1.79
C ALA A 42 -5.22 13.16 -1.95
N GLY A 43 -4.84 12.71 -3.15
CA GLY A 43 -4.28 11.38 -3.40
C GLY A 43 -2.96 11.15 -2.65
N ALA A 44 -2.01 12.09 -2.74
CA ALA A 44 -0.71 12.01 -2.05
C ALA A 44 -0.87 11.85 -0.53
N ARG A 45 -1.85 12.53 0.07
CA ARG A 45 -2.20 12.38 1.49
C ARG A 45 -2.82 11.02 1.84
N GLY A 46 -3.29 10.27 0.87
CA GLY A 46 -3.84 8.91 1.04
C GLY A 46 -2.77 7.82 1.00
N ILE A 47 -1.67 8.04 0.28
CA ILE A 47 -0.60 7.06 0.05
C ILE A 47 0.80 7.55 0.49
N PRO A 48 0.96 8.15 1.69
CA PRO A 48 2.22 8.78 2.07
C PRO A 48 3.39 7.80 2.27
N TYR A 49 3.10 6.50 2.42
CA TYR A 49 4.06 5.51 2.91
C TYR A 49 4.82 4.75 1.83
N THR A 50 4.53 4.93 0.53
CA THR A 50 5.13 4.10 -0.54
C THR A 50 6.31 4.78 -1.23
N GLN A 51 6.25 6.10 -1.42
CA GLN A 51 7.27 6.88 -2.12
C GLN A 51 8.68 6.82 -1.48
N PRO A 52 8.83 6.82 -0.14
CA PRO A 52 10.16 6.82 0.48
C PRO A 52 11.04 5.64 0.02
N TRP A 53 10.47 4.46 -0.23
CA TRP A 53 11.21 3.25 -0.59
C TRP A 53 11.55 3.19 -2.08
N ASN A 54 10.69 3.74 -2.94
CA ASN A 54 11.00 3.96 -4.34
C ASN A 54 12.22 4.87 -4.48
N LEU A 55 12.27 5.95 -3.71
CA LEU A 55 13.41 6.89 -3.68
C LEU A 55 14.66 6.27 -3.06
N ALA A 56 14.50 5.40 -2.06
CA ALA A 56 15.61 4.70 -1.44
C ALA A 56 16.12 3.54 -2.31
N GLY A 57 15.32 3.03 -3.25
CA GLY A 57 15.60 1.83 -4.04
C GLY A 57 15.64 0.56 -3.17
N LEU A 58 14.72 0.46 -2.22
CA LEU A 58 14.59 -0.71 -1.33
C LEU A 58 13.37 -1.56 -1.71
N PRO A 59 13.44 -2.89 -1.56
CA PRO A 59 12.30 -3.77 -1.78
C PRO A 59 11.19 -3.48 -0.77
N ALA A 60 9.96 -3.42 -1.27
CA ALA A 60 8.76 -3.22 -0.46
C ALA A 60 7.62 -4.12 -0.97
N LEU A 61 6.95 -4.84 -0.05
CA LEU A 61 5.84 -5.73 -0.35
C LEU A 61 4.57 -5.27 0.36
N SER A 62 3.45 -5.28 -0.35
CA SER A 62 2.11 -5.04 0.22
C SER A 62 1.44 -6.37 0.59
N LEU A 63 1.21 -6.58 1.89
CA LEU A 63 0.51 -7.75 2.42
C LEU A 63 -0.90 -7.35 2.89
N PRO A 64 -1.98 -7.94 2.32
CA PRO A 64 -3.33 -7.75 2.83
C PRO A 64 -3.42 -8.22 4.29
N LEU A 65 -3.66 -7.29 5.20
CA LEU A 65 -3.73 -7.55 6.63
C LEU A 65 -4.59 -6.49 7.32
N GLY A 66 -5.58 -6.93 8.09
CA GLY A 66 -6.52 -6.07 8.80
C GLY A 66 -7.57 -5.38 7.92
N GLY A 67 -8.10 -4.26 8.40
CA GLY A 67 -9.17 -3.50 7.75
C GLY A 67 -10.57 -3.91 8.22
N THR A 68 -11.56 -3.69 7.34
CA THR A 68 -12.98 -4.00 7.61
C THR A 68 -13.53 -4.90 6.51
N PRO A 69 -14.65 -5.61 6.75
CA PRO A 69 -15.28 -6.46 5.72
C PRO A 69 -15.60 -5.74 4.40
N ARG A 70 -15.78 -4.42 4.44
CA ARG A 70 -16.10 -3.59 3.27
C ARG A 70 -14.89 -2.88 2.67
N ARG A 71 -13.78 -2.78 3.40
CA ARG A 71 -12.59 -2.03 3.01
C ARG A 71 -11.34 -2.77 3.53
N PRO A 72 -10.65 -3.55 2.67
CA PRO A 72 -9.48 -4.30 3.10
C PRO A 72 -8.36 -3.36 3.54
N GLY A 73 -7.65 -3.75 4.60
CA GLY A 73 -6.40 -3.12 5.03
C GLY A 73 -5.21 -3.83 4.42
N ALA A 74 -4.06 -3.15 4.41
CA ALA A 74 -2.81 -3.76 4.02
C ALA A 74 -1.65 -3.12 4.80
N VAL A 75 -0.65 -3.94 5.11
CA VAL A 75 0.64 -3.50 5.65
C VAL A 75 1.71 -3.66 4.57
N GLN A 76 2.63 -2.71 4.55
CA GLN A 76 3.83 -2.72 3.75
C GLN A 76 4.97 -3.26 4.61
N LEU A 77 5.75 -4.15 4.02
CA LEU A 77 6.99 -4.70 4.57
C LEU A 77 8.15 -4.18 3.73
N VAL A 78 9.14 -3.56 4.35
CA VAL A 78 10.33 -3.03 3.67
C VAL A 78 11.56 -3.60 4.33
N ALA A 79 12.54 -4.03 3.54
CA ALA A 79 13.84 -4.47 4.03
C ALA A 79 14.95 -4.04 3.06
N THR A 80 16.19 -4.42 3.35
CA THR A 80 17.34 -4.16 2.48
C THR A 80 17.45 -5.12 1.30
N ASP A 81 16.81 -6.28 1.38
CA ASP A 81 16.81 -7.35 0.38
C ASP A 81 15.43 -8.03 0.25
N GLU A 82 15.17 -8.66 -0.90
CA GLU A 82 13.87 -9.26 -1.22
C GLU A 82 13.57 -10.52 -0.41
N GLU A 83 14.59 -11.31 -0.09
CA GLU A 83 14.44 -12.57 0.65
C GLU A 83 13.89 -12.30 2.06
N THR A 84 14.44 -11.30 2.75
CA THR A 84 13.99 -10.87 4.07
C THR A 84 12.53 -10.39 4.04
N VAL A 85 12.15 -9.60 3.03
CA VAL A 85 10.75 -9.14 2.86
C VAL A 85 9.80 -10.32 2.65
N LEU A 86 10.14 -11.28 1.80
CA LEU A 86 9.31 -12.46 1.51
C LEU A 86 9.19 -13.39 2.73
N ARG A 87 10.28 -13.62 3.46
CA ARG A 87 10.27 -14.43 4.71
C ARG A 87 9.38 -13.80 5.78
N ALA A 88 9.45 -12.47 5.93
CA ALA A 88 8.59 -11.73 6.86
C ALA A 88 7.12 -11.81 6.44
N ALA A 89 6.83 -11.61 5.15
CA ALA A 89 5.49 -11.71 4.59
C ALA A 89 4.86 -13.09 4.86
N ALA A 90 5.60 -14.16 4.55
CA ALA A 90 5.13 -15.53 4.77
C ALA A 90 4.89 -15.82 6.26
N THR A 91 5.70 -15.24 7.15
CA THR A 91 5.51 -15.38 8.60
C THR A 91 4.24 -14.67 9.07
N LEU A 92 4.03 -13.44 8.63
CA LEU A 92 2.81 -12.69 8.96
C LEU A 92 1.56 -13.32 8.37
N GLU A 93 1.62 -13.82 7.13
CA GLU A 93 0.51 -14.51 6.49
C GLU A 93 0.08 -15.76 7.27
N ARG A 94 1.05 -16.58 7.73
CA ARG A 94 0.76 -17.75 8.58
C ARG A 94 0.10 -17.38 9.90
N LEU A 95 0.50 -16.26 10.51
CA LEU A 95 -0.12 -15.77 11.75
C LEU A 95 -1.50 -15.16 11.49
N ALA A 96 -1.70 -14.57 10.32
CA ALA A 96 -2.91 -13.86 9.92
C ALA A 96 -4.02 -14.75 9.33
N GLN A 97 -3.73 -16.03 9.04
CA GLN A 97 -4.67 -17.03 8.49
C GLN A 97 -5.92 -17.33 9.37
N SER A 98 -6.14 -16.51 10.40
CA SER A 98 -7.38 -16.40 11.18
C SER A 98 -8.39 -15.36 10.63
N ALA A 99 -8.06 -14.58 9.58
CA ALA A 99 -8.96 -13.59 8.99
C ALA A 99 -9.34 -13.91 7.51
N PRO A 100 -10.64 -13.95 7.16
CA PRO A 100 -11.07 -14.28 5.80
C PRO A 100 -10.68 -13.16 4.81
N VAL A 101 -10.04 -13.54 3.70
CA VAL A 101 -9.86 -12.67 2.53
C VAL A 101 -11.24 -12.49 1.87
N PRO A 102 -11.77 -11.26 1.73
CA PRO A 102 -13.06 -11.06 1.07
C PRO A 102 -12.97 -11.48 -0.41
N SER A 103 -13.74 -12.51 -0.78
CA SER A 103 -13.84 -13.14 -2.12
C SER A 103 -14.25 -12.20 -3.27
N ASN A 104 -14.34 -10.88 -3.06
CA ASN A 104 -14.87 -9.92 -4.02
C ASN A 104 -13.82 -9.13 -4.79
N ALA A 105 -12.60 -9.65 -4.91
CA ALA A 105 -11.54 -9.08 -5.75
C ALA A 105 -11.81 -9.20 -7.28
N LEU A 106 -12.97 -9.74 -7.69
CA LEU A 106 -13.48 -9.55 -9.04
C LEU A 106 -14.11 -8.16 -9.13
N VAL A 107 -13.31 -7.19 -9.55
CA VAL A 107 -13.75 -5.89 -10.05
C VAL A 107 -14.95 -6.10 -10.97
N ARG A 108 -16.17 -5.76 -10.50
CA ARG A 108 -17.31 -5.67 -11.43
C ARG A 108 -17.03 -4.47 -12.34
N PRO A 109 -17.09 -4.62 -13.67
CA PRO A 109 -16.96 -3.49 -14.57
C PRO A 109 -18.06 -2.47 -14.25
N VAL A 110 -17.69 -1.19 -14.15
CA VAL A 110 -18.65 -0.09 -13.98
C VAL A 110 -19.46 0.01 -15.29
N PRO A 111 -20.78 -0.25 -15.29
CA PRO A 111 -21.57 -0.08 -16.50
C PRO A 111 -21.74 1.41 -16.77
N GLY A 112 -21.32 1.88 -17.95
CA GLY A 112 -21.74 3.18 -18.49
C GLY A 112 -20.86 4.41 -18.20
N GLY A 113 -19.53 4.27 -18.19
CA GLY A 113 -18.67 5.47 -18.26
C GLY A 113 -18.84 6.19 -19.61
N PRO A 114 -18.90 7.54 -19.65
CA PRO A 114 -19.08 8.27 -20.90
C PRO A 114 -17.92 7.97 -21.87
N ALA A 115 -18.26 7.78 -23.14
CA ALA A 115 -17.29 7.65 -24.22
C ALA A 115 -16.36 8.88 -24.21
N LYS A 116 -15.05 8.64 -24.12
CA LYS A 116 -14.07 9.71 -24.33
C LYS A 116 -14.21 10.20 -25.77
N ALA A 117 -14.52 11.49 -25.92
CA ALA A 117 -14.43 12.22 -27.18
C ALA A 117 -12.96 12.46 -27.56
#